data_AF-A0A4E0QJQ6-F1
#
_entry.id   AF-A0A4E0QJQ6-F1
#
_cell.length_a   1.000
_cell.length_b   1.000
_cell.length_c   1.000
_cell.angle_alpha   90.00
_cell.angle_beta   90.00
_cell.angle_gamma   90.00
#
_symmetry.space_group_name_H-M   'P 1'
#
loop_
_entity.id
_entity.type
_entity.pdbx_description
1 polymer ?
#
loop_
_entity_poly.entity_id
_entity_poly.type
_entity_poly.pdbx_seq_one_letter_code
_entity_poly.pdbx_strand_id
1 'polypeptide(L)' 'MIKTNLPRHGLGIEKISKYSIKTALPSNITEDFNYFLAFRFSGKKPMVGYRINEIFYVLWFDHDFTLYEH' A
#
# COMPACT_ATOMS: atom_id res chain seq x y z
N MET A 1 -4.93 -12.45 -22.41
CA MET A 1 -5.05 -11.64 -21.17
C MET A 1 -5.02 -12.59 -19.98
N ILE A 2 -3.84 -12.82 -19.40
CA ILE A 2 -3.69 -13.76 -18.27
C ILE A 2 -4.06 -13.00 -16.99
N LYS A 3 -5.20 -13.34 -16.38
CA LYS A 3 -5.53 -12.91 -15.01
C LYS A 3 -4.80 -13.84 -14.06
N THR A 4 -3.62 -13.45 -13.60
CA THR A 4 -2.94 -14.12 -12.48
C THR A 4 -3.65 -13.73 -11.19
N ASN A 5 -4.58 -14.57 -10.74
CA ASN A 5 -5.08 -14.54 -9.36
C ASN A 5 -3.98 -15.11 -8.46
N LEU A 6 -3.00 -14.27 -8.14
CA LEU A 6 -2.01 -14.60 -7.12
C LEU A 6 -2.67 -14.36 -5.75
N PRO A 7 -2.43 -15.22 -4.75
CA PRO A 7 -2.89 -14.96 -3.40
C PRO A 7 -2.41 -13.57 -2.97
N ARG A 8 -3.23 -12.80 -2.26
CA ARG A 8 -2.93 -11.42 -1.79
C ARG A 8 -1.53 -11.31 -1.15
N HIS A 9 -1.07 -12.41 -0.56
CA HIS A 9 0.20 -12.54 0.15
C HIS A 9 1.38 -13.09 -0.68
N GLY A 10 1.16 -13.56 -1.91
CA GLY A 10 2.11 -14.39 -2.66
C GLY A 10 3.26 -13.65 -3.32
N LEU A 11 3.13 -12.34 -3.55
CA LEU A 11 4.15 -11.52 -4.23
C LEU A 11 4.86 -10.52 -3.31
N GLY A 12 4.43 -10.39 -2.05
CA GLY A 12 4.96 -9.37 -1.15
C GLY A 12 4.57 -7.92 -1.50
N ILE A 13 3.64 -7.75 -2.45
CA ILE A 13 3.13 -6.46 -2.92
C ILE A 13 1.59 -6.50 -2.91
N GLU A 14 0.97 -5.49 -2.30
CA GLU A 14 -0.48 -5.30 -2.27
C GLU A 14 -0.87 -3.91 -2.77
N LYS A 15 -1.97 -3.82 -3.52
CA LYS A 15 -2.58 -2.55 -3.95
C LYS A 15 -3.72 -2.20 -3.00
N ILE A 16 -3.63 -1.07 -2.31
CA ILE A 16 -4.58 -0.64 -1.28
C ILE A 16 -5.36 0.56 -1.81
N SER A 17 -6.69 0.52 -1.76
CA SER A 17 -7.51 1.69 -2.10
C SER A 17 -7.24 2.81 -1.10
N LYS A 18 -7.16 4.06 -1.56
CA LYS A 18 -7.01 5.21 -0.64
C LYS A 18 -8.13 5.28 0.40
N TYR A 19 -9.32 4.80 0.05
CA TYR A 19 -10.50 4.79 0.93
C TYR A 19 -10.43 3.70 2.01
N SER A 20 -9.47 2.78 1.92
CA SER A 20 -9.23 1.74 2.93
C SER A 20 -8.25 2.17 4.02
N ILE A 21 -7.62 3.35 3.89
CA ILE A 21 -6.70 3.89 4.89
C ILE A 21 -7.50 4.44 6.07
N LYS A 22 -7.22 3.92 7.27
CA LYS A 22 -7.92 4.24 8.52
C LYS A 22 -7.36 5.46 9.26
N THR A 23 -6.48 6.22 8.62
CA THR A 23 -5.86 7.43 9.17
C THR A 23 -6.00 8.60 8.20
N ALA A 24 -5.71 9.81 8.67
CA ALA A 24 -5.70 10.99 7.81
C ALA A 24 -4.69 10.84 6.67
N LEU A 25 -5.13 11.15 5.45
CA LEU A 25 -4.25 11.18 4.29
C LEU A 25 -3.37 12.44 4.32
N PRO A 26 -2.10 12.35 3.90
CA PRO A 26 -1.27 13.53 3.71
C PRO A 26 -1.91 14.53 2.74
N SER A 27 -1.75 15.83 3.00
CA SER A 27 -2.41 16.90 2.24
C SER A 27 -2.05 16.96 0.76
N ASN A 28 -0.91 16.38 0.38
CA ASN A 28 -0.46 16.27 -1.01
C ASN A 28 -1.09 15.10 -1.77
N ILE A 29 -1.94 14.28 -1.14
CA ILE A 29 -2.69 13.23 -1.82
C ILE A 29 -3.94 13.83 -2.46
N THR A 30 -3.96 13.85 -3.79
CA THR A 30 -5.05 14.44 -4.58
C THR A 30 -6.25 13.50 -4.74
N GLU A 31 -7.39 14.06 -5.19
CA GLU A 31 -8.59 13.28 -5.49
C GLU A 31 -8.38 12.25 -6.60
N ASP A 32 -7.51 12.52 -7.57
CA ASP A 32 -7.20 11.60 -8.68
C ASP A 32 -6.29 10.45 -8.25
N PHE A 33 -5.64 10.57 -7.09
CA PHE A 33 -4.82 9.51 -6.53
C PHE A 33 -5.72 8.45 -5.89
N ASN A 34 -5.69 7.23 -6.41
CA ASN A 34 -6.70 6.22 -6.07
C ASN A 34 -6.17 5.05 -5.23
N TYR A 35 -4.86 4.83 -5.16
CA TYR A 35 -4.32 3.64 -4.49
C TYR A 35 -2.89 3.80 -4.00
N PHE A 36 -2.58 3.16 -2.88
CA PHE A 36 -1.23 2.97 -2.37
C PHE A 36 -0.71 1.56 -2.71
N LEU A 37 0.60 1.38 -2.58
CA LEU A 37 1.25 0.07 -2.60
C LEU A 37 1.75 -0.25 -1.19
N ALA A 38 1.56 -1.50 -0.77
CA ALA A 38 2.16 -2.07 0.42
C ALA A 38 3.25 -3.06 0.03
N PHE A 39 4.44 -2.89 0.59
CA PHE A 39 5.53 -3.86 0.48
C PHE A 39 5.82 -4.50 1.83
N ARG A 40 5.96 -5.82 1.85
CA ARG A 40 6.34 -6.57 3.05
C ARG A 40 7.83 -6.32 3.32
N PHE A 41 8.19 -5.89 4.53
CA PHE A 41 9.57 -5.63 4.92
C PHE A 41 9.99 -6.50 6.13
N SER A 42 10.02 -5.97 7.34
CA SER A 42 10.51 -6.61 8.57
C SER A 42 9.42 -7.51 9.14
N GLY A 43 9.66 -8.82 9.17
CA GLY A 43 8.69 -9.79 9.70
C GLY A 43 7.33 -9.74 8.98
N LYS A 44 7.31 -9.43 7.68
CA LYS A 44 6.08 -9.23 6.85
C LYS A 44 5.22 -8.02 7.24
N LYS A 45 5.68 -7.15 8.14
CA LYS A 45 5.00 -5.86 8.36
C LYS A 45 5.02 -5.06 7.05
N PRO A 46 3.94 -4.38 6.66
CA PRO A 46 3.93 -3.55 5.46
C PRO A 46 4.59 -2.19 5.67
N MET A 47 5.30 -1.72 4.64
CA MET A 47 5.53 -0.30 4.39
C MET A 47 4.59 0.14 3.28
N VAL A 48 3.87 1.24 3.49
CA VAL A 48 2.81 1.71 2.59
C VAL A 48 3.15 3.08 2.03
N GLY A 49 2.93 3.25 0.73
CA GLY A 49 3.35 4.45 0.02
C GLY A 49 2.87 4.48 -1.42
N TYR A 50 3.47 5.36 -2.21
CA TYR A 50 3.18 5.48 -3.62
C TYR A 50 4.45 5.57 -4.46
N ARG A 51 4.31 5.23 -5.75
CA ARG A 51 5.43 5.22 -6.68
C ARG A 51 5.24 6.31 -7.73
N ILE A 52 6.28 7.11 -7.95
CA ILE A 52 6.39 8.03 -9.10
C ILE A 52 7.66 7.62 -9.85
N ASN A 53 7.51 7.25 -11.12
CA ASN A 53 8.59 6.72 -11.95
C ASN A 53 9.33 5.56 -11.27
N GLU A 54 10.58 5.72 -10.84
CA GLU A 54 11.40 4.69 -10.18
C GLU A 54 11.46 4.85 -8.66
N ILE A 55 10.87 5.92 -8.11
CA ILE A 55 10.97 6.25 -6.69
C ILE A 55 9.70 5.79 -5.96
N PHE A 56 9.89 5.04 -4.88
CA PHE A 56 8.84 4.69 -3.95
C PHE A 56 8.90 5.57 -2.70
N TYR A 57 7.87 6.40 -2.52
CA TYR A 57 7.72 7.29 -1.38
C TYR A 57 6.97 6.57 -0.28
N VAL A 58 7.69 6.17 0.77
CA VAL A 58 7.10 5.55 1.96
C VAL A 58 6.40 6.64 2.77
N LEU A 59 5.13 6.39 3.11
CA LEU A 59 4.34 7.27 3.96
C LEU A 59 4.12 6.66 5.36
N TRP A 60 3.97 5.34 5.43
CA TRP A 60 3.69 4.64 6.67
C TRP A 60 4.48 3.34 6.81
N PHE A 61 4.86 3.05 8.04
CA PHE A 61 5.24 1.70 8.47
C PHE A 61 4.08 1.15 9.30
N ASP A 62 3.32 0.21 8.75
CA ASP A 62 2.16 -0.39 9.42
C ASP A 62 2.59 -1.54 10.33
N HIS A 63 3.33 -1.20 11.38
CA HIS A 63 3.95 -2.19 12.26
C HIS A 63 2.92 -3.11 12.94
N ASP A 64 1.76 -2.57 13.26
CA ASP A 64 0.72 -3.21 14.08
C ASP A 64 -0.46 -3.74 13.25
N PHE A 65 -0.39 -3.67 11.91
CA PHE A 65 -1.44 -4.14 11.01
C PHE A 65 -2.78 -3.41 11.20
N THR A 66 -2.73 -2.10 11.47
CA THR A 66 -3.92 -1.28 11.76
C THR A 66 -4.22 -0.22 10.71
N LEU A 67 -3.30 0.03 9.77
CA LEU A 67 -3.46 1.10 8.78
C LEU A 67 -4.62 0.86 7.79
N TYR A 68 -4.90 -0.40 7.47
CA TYR A 68 -5.97 -0.85 6.58
C TYR A 68 -6.45 -2.25 6.98
N GLU A 69 -7.38 -2.85 6.23
CA GLU A 69 -7.81 -4.25 6.43
C GLU A 69 -6.81 -5.22 5.78
N HIS A 70 -6.17 -6.08 6.59
CA HIS A 70 -5.20 -7.10 6.16
C HIS A 70 -5.87 -8.38 5.64
#